data_AF-A0A3A4RR14-F1
#
_entry.id   AF-A0A3A4RR14-F1
#
_cell.length_a   1.000
_cell.length_b   1.000
_cell.length_c   1.000
_cell.angle_alpha   90.00
_cell.angle_beta   90.00
_cell.angle_gamma   90.00
#
_symmetry.space_group_name_H-M   'P 1'
#
loop_
_entity.id
_entity.type
_entity.pdbx_description
1 polymer ?
#
loop_
_entity_poly.entity_id
_entity_poly.type
_entity_poly.pdbx_seq_one_letter_code
_entity_poly.pdbx_strand_id
1 'polypeptide(L)'
;MRLFDGMNILTKKRVKLTRSVLEDFHRNAAKDGLSVLSRQTGLSYGLLYNIAHGRVKTLSIRDYRIIFNKDPIVQMPDRRDGTYFRDMVKLWLYLNNDQSESGLYQEFFDGKKKYKKTDYRIFTGEIDTVEPRLEERMEQKFFAQRLDRTKIQSWIEDLNAGSRKKRVPYPEIKPILEFIHQTTGIHPTFLLKQSVKRYEEGNLHTVSGQIYERVLSIRNEIRQYLDSGQTPDREKMRDNILGKRPDFIPFYEVEDKLDFLREYGGQYPKKYLGRGIGYYRKKKIKSIAPWRLAKIDEDCRDIIRKKTGLPLSSLPAMFMKQEVGKLLSVLKRISIQQVCDTNDVEFEADIIKQITLGHEQYRNRNQVLVRFDEAARYLKMKQKAFDYMVANHSGLFKKIAVRKEQGWYIPDIYLDTLKKVIGFSLIKGKYNFLVSRKKEGRPACYVSVSAAVVSSGSSS
;
A
#
# COMPACT_ATOMS: atom_id res chain seq x y z
N MET A 1 -21.90 20.80 45.30
CA MET A 1 -20.51 21.28 45.38
C MET A 1 -19.80 20.48 46.48
N ARG A 2 -19.03 19.46 46.12
CA ARG A 2 -18.15 18.74 47.06
C ARG A 2 -16.77 18.68 46.42
N LEU A 3 -15.85 19.44 46.99
CA LEU A 3 -14.45 19.52 46.59
C LEU A 3 -13.70 18.32 47.17
N PHE A 4 -12.86 17.77 46.30
CA PHE A 4 -11.76 16.83 46.48
C PHE A 4 -11.24 16.64 47.92
N ASP A 5 -11.21 15.39 48.36
CA ASP A 5 -10.03 14.84 49.02
C ASP A 5 -9.98 13.33 48.83
N GLY A 6 -9.18 12.92 47.85
CA GLY A 6 -8.98 11.54 47.43
C GLY A 6 -7.50 11.25 47.21
N MET A 7 -6.62 11.79 48.04
CA MET A 7 -5.21 11.39 48.10
C MET A 7 -5.05 10.31 49.16
N ASN A 8 -5.11 9.04 48.75
CA ASN A 8 -4.38 7.98 49.44
C ASN A 8 -4.21 6.75 48.54
N ILE A 9 -3.41 6.92 47.49
CA ILE A 9 -2.63 5.81 46.92
C ILE A 9 -1.16 6.19 47.14
N LEU A 10 -0.71 6.09 48.39
CA LEU A 10 0.71 6.10 48.74
C LEU A 10 1.36 4.83 48.16
N THR A 11 1.74 4.89 46.90
CA THR A 11 2.79 4.01 46.36
C THR A 11 4.01 4.19 47.25
N LYS A 12 4.33 3.17 48.07
CA LYS A 12 5.54 3.17 48.90
C LYS A 12 6.73 3.46 47.99
N LYS A 13 7.27 4.68 48.01
CA LYS A 13 8.47 5.03 47.25
C LYS A 13 9.59 4.08 47.68
N ARG A 14 10.07 3.24 46.77
CA ARG A 14 11.17 2.31 47.00
C ARG A 14 12.42 2.85 46.33
N VAL A 15 13.54 2.79 47.02
CA VAL A 15 14.86 3.24 46.56
C VAL A 15 15.58 2.04 45.96
N LYS A 16 16.04 2.14 44.71
CA LYS A 16 16.87 1.12 44.08
C LYS A 16 18.27 1.15 44.66
N LEU A 17 18.83 -0.01 44.98
CA LEU A 17 20.20 -0.12 45.43
C LEU A 17 21.13 -0.11 44.21
N THR A 18 21.85 0.99 44.02
CA THR A 18 22.91 1.08 43.01
C THR A 18 24.15 0.32 43.46
N ARG A 19 25.03 0.00 42.51
CA ARG A 19 26.30 -0.69 42.81
C ARG A 19 27.14 0.05 43.85
N SER A 20 27.21 1.39 43.75
CA SER A 20 27.90 2.24 44.72
C SER A 20 27.32 2.14 46.13
N VAL A 21 25.98 2.12 46.25
CA VAL A 21 25.29 1.99 47.55
C VAL A 21 25.53 0.61 48.15
N LEU A 22 25.58 -0.45 47.33
CA LEU A 22 25.92 -1.80 47.80
C LEU A 22 27.38 -1.88 48.23
N GLU A 23 28.31 -1.23 47.53
CA GLU A 23 29.73 -1.17 47.92
C GLU A 23 29.90 -0.44 49.26
N ASP A 24 29.18 0.65 49.50
CA ASP A 24 29.12 1.34 50.80
C ASP A 24 28.57 0.42 51.90
N PHE A 25 27.49 -0.32 51.60
CA PHE A 25 26.92 -1.30 52.51
C PHE A 25 27.92 -2.39 52.87
N HIS A 26 28.64 -2.93 51.88
CA HIS A 26 29.63 -3.99 52.08
C HIS A 26 30.82 -3.51 52.91
N ARG A 27 31.27 -2.26 52.73
CA ARG A 27 32.33 -1.67 53.55
C ARG A 27 31.93 -1.58 55.02
N ASN A 28 30.70 -1.14 55.31
CA ASN A 28 30.19 -1.06 56.68
C ASN A 28 29.94 -2.46 57.27
N ALA A 29 29.39 -3.39 56.48
CA ALA A 29 29.14 -4.76 56.90
C ALA A 29 30.42 -5.57 57.16
N ALA A 30 31.51 -5.28 56.44
CA ALA A 30 32.81 -5.89 56.68
C ALA A 30 33.49 -5.38 57.95
N LYS A 31 33.18 -4.14 58.38
CA LYS A 31 33.77 -3.52 59.57
C LYS A 31 33.15 -4.02 60.87
N ASP A 32 31.83 -4.08 60.93
CA ASP A 32 31.10 -4.35 62.18
C ASP A 32 30.40 -5.73 62.20
N GLY A 33 30.23 -6.38 61.04
CA GLY A 33 29.51 -7.65 60.90
C GLY A 33 27.98 -7.49 60.88
N LEU A 34 27.30 -8.34 60.10
CA LEU A 34 25.85 -8.24 59.86
C LEU A 34 24.98 -8.36 61.13
N SER A 35 25.45 -9.13 62.12
CA SER A 35 24.74 -9.31 63.40
C SER A 35 24.78 -8.05 64.27
N VAL A 36 25.89 -7.30 64.23
CA VAL A 36 26.04 -6.03 64.96
C VAL A 36 25.23 -4.94 64.27
N LEU A 37 25.28 -4.88 62.94
CA LEU A 37 24.43 -3.98 62.14
C LEU A 37 22.93 -4.22 62.38
N SER A 38 22.50 -5.47 62.52
CA SER A 38 21.09 -5.79 62.85
C SER A 38 20.68 -5.24 64.21
N ARG A 39 21.55 -5.34 65.23
CA ARG A 39 21.29 -4.77 66.56
C ARG A 39 21.30 -3.25 66.57
N GLN A 40 22.22 -2.62 65.83
CA GLN A 40 22.35 -1.16 65.76
C GLN A 40 21.22 -0.49 64.96
N THR A 41 20.81 -1.11 63.85
CA THR A 41 19.78 -0.54 62.96
C THR A 41 18.35 -0.94 63.35
N GLY A 42 18.18 -1.96 64.19
CA GLY A 42 16.88 -2.54 64.53
C GLY A 42 16.21 -3.28 63.36
N LEU A 43 16.91 -3.48 62.24
CA LEU A 43 16.42 -4.21 61.07
C LEU A 43 16.69 -5.70 61.19
N SER A 44 15.84 -6.52 60.57
CA SER A 44 15.99 -7.97 60.63
C SER A 44 17.29 -8.42 59.95
N TYR A 45 17.99 -9.36 60.60
CA TYR A 45 19.19 -9.97 60.04
C TYR A 45 18.95 -10.51 58.62
N GLY A 46 17.78 -11.11 58.37
CA GLY A 46 17.40 -11.62 57.05
C GLY A 46 17.32 -10.53 55.97
N LEU A 47 16.88 -9.32 56.29
CA LEU A 47 16.88 -8.20 55.34
C LEU A 47 18.31 -7.78 55.00
N LEU A 48 19.17 -7.59 56.01
CA LEU A 48 20.57 -7.22 55.83
C LEU A 48 21.37 -8.28 55.08
N TYR A 49 21.15 -9.56 55.40
CA TYR A 49 21.72 -10.71 54.70
C TYR A 49 21.29 -10.73 53.23
N ASN A 50 20.01 -10.50 52.94
CA ASN A 50 19.53 -10.47 51.56
C ASN A 50 20.04 -9.24 50.78
N ILE A 51 20.36 -8.13 51.45
CA ILE A 51 21.04 -6.98 50.83
C ILE A 51 22.50 -7.33 50.52
N ALA A 52 23.24 -7.90 51.48
CA ALA A 52 24.63 -8.34 51.30
C ALA A 52 24.78 -9.34 50.14
N HIS A 53 23.84 -10.26 50.00
CA HIS A 53 23.87 -11.24 48.92
C HIS A 53 23.23 -10.74 47.61
N GLY A 54 22.90 -9.45 47.50
CA GLY A 54 22.34 -8.84 46.29
C GLY A 54 20.94 -9.37 45.91
N ARG A 55 20.25 -10.03 46.83
CA ARG A 55 18.91 -10.62 46.64
C ARG A 55 17.81 -9.57 46.72
N VAL A 56 18.06 -8.45 47.39
CA VAL A 56 17.16 -7.29 47.45
C VAL A 56 17.67 -6.20 46.52
N LYS A 57 16.85 -5.80 45.54
CA LYS A 57 17.18 -4.73 44.58
C LYS A 57 16.60 -3.37 44.95
N THR A 58 15.62 -3.33 45.86
CA THR A 58 14.94 -2.10 46.29
C THR A 58 14.58 -2.11 47.77
N LEU A 59 14.81 -0.98 48.45
CA LEU A 59 14.47 -0.76 49.87
C LEU A 59 13.38 0.28 50.04
N SER A 60 12.69 0.29 51.18
CA SER A 60 11.86 1.44 51.52
C SER A 60 12.76 2.65 51.85
N ILE A 61 12.24 3.88 51.69
CA ILE A 61 12.98 5.09 52.09
C ILE A 61 13.37 5.04 53.57
N ARG A 62 12.51 4.49 54.43
CA ARG A 62 12.77 4.35 55.87
C ARG A 62 13.95 3.41 56.12
N ASP A 63 13.94 2.21 55.54
CA ASP A 63 15.03 1.24 55.72
C ASP A 63 16.34 1.76 55.12
N TYR A 64 16.27 2.48 54.00
CA TYR A 64 17.44 3.12 53.40
C TYR A 64 18.08 4.15 54.35
N ARG A 65 17.28 5.04 54.94
CA ARG A 65 17.77 6.04 55.91
C ARG A 65 18.36 5.37 57.14
N ILE A 66 17.74 4.30 57.62
CA ILE A 66 18.22 3.53 58.79
C ILE A 66 19.57 2.86 58.50
N ILE A 67 19.78 2.31 57.31
CA ILE A 67 21.02 1.59 56.95
C ILE A 67 22.16 2.53 56.62
N PHE A 68 21.89 3.61 55.88
CA PHE A 68 22.92 4.47 55.29
C PHE A 68 23.08 5.83 56.00
N ASN A 69 22.19 6.16 56.95
CA ASN A 69 22.12 7.43 57.67
C ASN A 69 22.18 8.67 56.75
N LYS A 70 21.63 8.54 55.54
CA LYS A 70 21.60 9.56 54.49
C LYS A 70 20.27 9.51 53.77
N ASP A 71 19.85 10.65 53.23
CA ASP A 71 18.71 10.69 52.33
C ASP A 71 19.02 9.98 51.00
N PRO A 72 18.07 9.21 50.44
CA PRO A 72 18.27 8.57 49.16
C PRO A 72 18.40 9.63 48.07
N ILE A 73 19.42 9.47 47.22
CA ILE A 73 19.57 10.28 46.00
C ILE A 73 18.26 10.19 45.21
N VAL A 74 17.73 11.32 44.74
CA VAL A 74 16.50 11.38 43.95
C VAL A 74 16.67 10.51 42.70
N GLN A 75 16.02 9.35 42.67
CA GLN A 75 16.01 8.46 41.52
C GLN A 75 14.83 8.82 40.63
N MET A 76 15.05 8.88 39.30
CA MET A 76 13.96 9.09 38.34
C MET A 76 12.86 8.03 38.56
N PRO A 77 11.57 8.41 38.48
CA PRO A 77 10.48 7.47 38.69
C PRO A 77 10.60 6.29 37.72
N ASP A 78 10.39 5.08 38.24
CA ASP A 78 10.53 3.82 37.49
C ASP A 78 9.47 3.69 36.37
N ARG A 79 8.45 4.55 36.38
CA ARG A 79 7.38 4.62 35.38
C ARG A 79 6.97 6.07 35.07
N ARG A 80 6.71 6.36 33.80
CA ARG A 80 6.19 7.66 33.29
C ARG A 80 4.71 7.53 32.94
N ASP A 81 4.02 8.66 32.78
CA ASP A 81 2.68 8.68 32.16
C ASP A 81 2.77 8.09 30.75
N GLY A 82 1.98 7.03 30.51
CA GLY A 82 1.98 6.31 29.24
C GLY A 82 1.29 7.04 28.09
N THR A 83 0.68 8.21 28.33
CA THR A 83 -0.12 8.91 27.33
C THR A 83 0.70 9.29 26.10
N TYR A 84 1.89 9.88 26.32
CA TYR A 84 2.79 10.25 25.22
C TYR A 84 3.28 9.03 24.44
N PHE A 85 3.64 7.94 25.13
CA PHE A 85 4.02 6.68 24.50
C PHE A 85 2.89 6.11 23.61
N ARG A 86 1.65 6.07 24.11
CA ARG A 86 0.50 5.56 23.36
C ARG A 86 0.23 6.37 22.10
N ASP A 87 0.35 7.69 22.19
CA ASP A 87 0.13 8.56 21.04
C ASP A 87 1.24 8.42 19.98
N MET A 88 2.49 8.22 20.41
CA MET A 88 3.57 7.83 19.51
C MET A 88 3.30 6.49 18.81
N VAL A 89 2.78 5.48 19.52
CA VAL A 89 2.40 4.18 18.94
C VAL A 89 1.31 4.35 17.87
N LYS A 90 0.26 5.13 18.15
CA LYS A 90 -0.81 5.42 17.17
C LYS A 90 -0.26 6.13 15.94
N LEU A 91 0.57 7.15 16.13
CA LEU A 91 1.19 7.89 15.04
C LEU A 91 2.06 6.97 14.18
N TRP A 92 2.83 6.07 14.78
CA TRP A 92 3.66 5.13 14.06
C TRP A 92 2.88 4.14 13.22
N LEU A 93 1.80 3.58 13.78
CA LEU A 93 0.91 2.68 13.04
C LEU A 93 0.17 3.41 11.91
N TYR A 94 -0.14 4.69 12.10
CA TYR A 94 -0.74 5.52 11.05
C TYR A 94 0.24 5.79 9.89
N LEU A 95 1.51 6.04 10.20
CA LEU A 95 2.54 6.31 9.18
C LEU A 95 3.03 5.03 8.48
N ASN A 96 2.96 3.88 9.14
CA ASN A 96 3.48 2.60 8.64
C ASN A 96 2.34 1.57 8.57
N ASN A 97 1.53 1.65 7.51
CA ASN A 97 0.31 0.84 7.32
C ASN A 97 0.56 -0.69 7.22
N ASP A 98 1.80 -1.11 7.01
CA ASP A 98 2.25 -2.50 6.97
C ASP A 98 2.61 -3.05 8.37
N GLN A 99 2.72 -2.18 9.37
CA GLN A 99 3.03 -2.56 10.75
C GLN A 99 1.77 -2.79 11.58
N SER A 100 1.83 -3.79 12.47
CA SER A 100 0.75 -4.15 13.38
C SER A 100 1.17 -3.90 14.83
N GLU A 101 0.20 -3.69 15.73
CA GLU A 101 0.45 -3.63 17.18
C GLU A 101 1.22 -4.86 17.69
N SER A 102 0.93 -6.03 17.11
CA SER A 102 1.66 -7.27 17.40
C SER A 102 3.12 -7.22 16.96
N GLY A 103 3.42 -6.62 15.81
CA GLY A 103 4.78 -6.46 15.30
C GLY A 103 5.59 -5.52 16.20
N LEU A 104 5.00 -4.38 16.56
CA LEU A 104 5.60 -3.44 17.52
C LEU A 104 5.84 -4.08 18.89
N TYR A 105 4.87 -4.87 19.39
CA TYR A 105 5.05 -5.56 20.65
C TYR A 105 6.20 -6.55 20.60
N GLN A 106 6.29 -7.37 19.54
CA GLN A 106 7.41 -8.30 19.37
C GLN A 106 8.74 -7.56 19.38
N GLU A 107 8.83 -6.44 18.66
CA GLU A 107 10.05 -5.63 18.60
C GLU A 107 10.44 -5.02 19.95
N PHE A 108 9.48 -4.58 20.76
CA PHE A 108 9.77 -4.05 22.09
C PHE A 108 10.26 -5.11 23.08
N PHE A 109 9.83 -6.36 22.94
CA PHE A 109 10.07 -7.41 23.92
C PHE A 109 10.99 -8.54 23.42
N ASP A 110 11.56 -8.41 22.23
CA ASP A 110 12.45 -9.41 21.68
C ASP A 110 13.70 -9.61 22.56
N GLY A 111 14.03 -10.88 22.83
CA GLY A 111 15.18 -11.28 23.66
C GLY A 111 14.91 -11.52 25.16
N LYS A 112 13.69 -11.28 25.69
CA LYS A 112 13.31 -11.71 27.05
C LYS A 112 12.28 -12.82 26.98
N LYS A 113 12.51 -13.91 27.75
CA LYS A 113 11.72 -15.16 27.85
C LYS A 113 10.34 -15.06 27.19
N LYS A 114 10.14 -15.82 26.09
CA LYS A 114 8.87 -15.98 25.35
C LYS A 114 7.66 -15.85 26.29
N TYR A 115 7.10 -14.65 26.40
CA TYR A 115 5.86 -14.44 27.13
C TYR A 115 4.77 -15.20 26.37
N LYS A 116 4.09 -16.14 27.02
CA LYS A 116 3.05 -16.99 26.40
C LYS A 116 1.82 -16.19 25.92
N LYS A 117 1.69 -14.91 26.27
CA LYS A 117 0.62 -14.00 25.84
C LYS A 117 1.14 -12.57 25.68
N THR A 118 0.82 -11.96 24.55
CA THR A 118 1.02 -10.53 24.29
C THR A 118 0.09 -9.72 25.18
N ASP A 119 0.65 -8.84 26.00
CA ASP A 119 -0.13 -7.94 26.86
C ASP A 119 -0.32 -6.58 26.18
N TYR A 120 -1.41 -6.42 25.42
CA TYR A 120 -1.72 -5.17 24.70
C TYR A 120 -2.18 -4.02 25.60
N ARG A 121 -2.31 -4.25 26.91
CA ARG A 121 -2.81 -3.25 27.87
C ARG A 121 -1.96 -1.98 27.95
N ILE A 122 -0.69 -2.09 27.57
CA ILE A 122 0.24 -0.95 27.47
C ILE A 122 -0.11 0.01 26.31
N PHE A 123 -0.77 -0.48 25.25
CA PHE A 123 -1.19 0.33 24.11
C PHE A 123 -2.61 0.85 24.26
N THR A 124 -3.49 0.07 24.89
CA THR A 124 -4.92 0.42 25.06
C THR A 124 -5.17 1.46 26.15
N GLY A 125 -4.20 1.68 27.04
CA GLY A 125 -4.34 2.62 28.17
C GLY A 125 -4.98 2.01 29.42
N GLU A 126 -5.14 0.69 29.48
CA GLU A 126 -5.55 -0.01 30.71
C GLU A 126 -4.46 0.04 31.80
N ILE A 127 -3.21 0.33 31.41
CA ILE A 127 -2.12 0.65 32.33
C ILE A 127 -1.75 2.11 32.12
N ASP A 128 -1.96 2.94 33.14
CA ASP A 128 -1.72 4.38 33.07
C ASP A 128 -0.25 4.74 32.88
N THR A 129 0.66 3.90 33.37
CA THR A 129 2.09 4.17 33.44
C THR A 129 2.93 3.19 32.64
N VAL A 130 3.98 3.69 31.99
CA VAL A 130 4.86 2.92 31.08
C VAL A 130 6.32 3.03 31.55
N GLU A 131 7.11 1.98 31.32
CA GLU A 131 8.54 2.00 31.61
C GLU A 131 9.26 3.03 30.71
N PRO A 132 10.14 3.91 31.24
CA PRO A 132 10.83 4.94 30.46
C PRO A 132 11.55 4.41 29.20
N ARG A 133 12.08 3.18 29.28
CA ARG A 133 12.79 2.53 28.17
C ARG A 133 11.91 2.26 26.95
N LEU A 134 10.61 2.04 27.14
CA LEU A 134 9.68 1.80 26.04
C LEU A 134 9.38 3.11 25.31
N GLU A 135 9.21 4.20 26.05
CA GLU A 135 9.08 5.56 25.51
C GLU A 135 10.33 5.95 24.71
N GLU A 136 11.52 5.77 25.30
CA GLU A 136 12.81 6.07 24.65
C GLU A 136 13.04 5.25 23.38
N ARG A 137 12.70 3.95 23.39
CA ARG A 137 12.78 3.11 22.18
C ARG A 137 11.84 3.58 21.09
N MET A 138 10.66 4.06 21.47
CA MET A 138 9.71 4.61 20.51
C MET A 138 10.21 5.93 19.92
N GLU A 139 10.73 6.83 20.75
CA GLU A 139 11.36 8.07 20.27
C GLU A 139 12.53 7.78 19.32
N GLN A 140 13.39 6.81 19.65
CA GLN A 140 14.50 6.40 18.79
C GLN A 140 14.06 5.96 17.40
N LYS A 141 12.90 5.31 17.27
CA LYS A 141 12.34 4.93 15.96
C LYS A 141 12.00 6.15 15.11
N PHE A 142 11.40 7.17 15.71
CA PHE A 142 11.12 8.44 15.02
C PHE A 142 12.40 9.23 14.73
N PHE A 143 13.38 9.20 15.65
CA PHE A 143 14.67 9.86 15.48
C PHE A 143 15.46 9.23 14.32
N ALA A 144 15.39 7.91 14.14
CA ALA A 144 15.96 7.23 12.98
C ALA A 144 15.37 7.71 11.64
N GLN A 145 14.14 8.24 11.66
CA GLN A 145 13.47 8.88 10.52
C GLN A 145 13.72 10.40 10.45
N ARG A 146 14.67 10.93 11.23
CA ARG A 146 15.01 12.37 11.32
C ARG A 146 13.86 13.26 11.82
N LEU A 147 12.92 12.70 12.58
CA LEU A 147 11.88 13.46 13.26
C LEU A 147 12.39 13.83 14.65
N ASP A 148 12.31 15.10 15.05
CA ASP A 148 12.66 15.54 16.40
C ASP A 148 11.44 15.45 17.33
N ARG A 149 11.67 15.57 18.64
CA ARG A 149 10.62 15.45 19.66
C ARG A 149 9.49 16.45 19.47
N THR A 150 9.82 17.67 19.07
CA THR A 150 8.87 18.76 18.79
C THR A 150 7.97 18.45 17.60
N LYS A 151 8.50 17.88 16.52
CA LYS A 151 7.72 17.44 15.36
C LYS A 151 6.84 16.25 15.70
N ILE A 152 7.34 15.29 16.49
CA ILE A 152 6.53 14.16 16.96
C ILE A 152 5.31 14.67 17.73
N GLN A 153 5.50 15.62 18.65
CA GLN A 153 4.39 16.21 19.41
C GLN A 153 3.40 16.97 18.52
N SER A 154 3.88 17.82 17.61
CA SER A 154 3.02 18.53 16.64
C SER A 154 2.22 17.54 15.78
N TRP A 155 2.83 16.46 15.31
CA TRP A 155 2.14 15.45 14.49
C TRP A 155 1.14 14.63 15.30
N ILE A 156 1.43 14.35 16.57
CA ILE A 156 0.47 13.75 17.51
C ILE A 156 -0.73 14.69 17.70
N GLU A 157 -0.49 15.98 17.89
CA GLU A 157 -1.53 16.99 18.03
C GLU A 157 -2.39 17.08 16.76
N ASP A 158 -1.79 17.11 15.58
CA ASP A 158 -2.49 17.11 14.29
C ASP A 158 -3.31 15.83 14.08
N LEU A 159 -2.75 14.66 14.41
CA LEU A 159 -3.45 13.37 14.34
C LEU A 159 -4.65 13.35 15.31
N ASN A 160 -4.46 13.86 16.53
CA ASN A 160 -5.49 13.95 17.55
C ASN A 160 -6.56 15.00 17.18
N ALA A 161 -6.19 16.12 16.56
CA ALA A 161 -7.09 17.15 16.07
C ALA A 161 -7.91 16.68 14.85
N GLY A 162 -7.28 15.92 13.95
CA GLY A 162 -7.93 15.29 12.80
C GLY A 162 -8.92 14.17 13.18
N SER A 163 -8.59 13.36 14.19
CA SER A 163 -9.45 12.27 14.69
C SER A 163 -10.67 12.74 15.49
N ARG A 164 -10.69 14.00 15.95
CA ARG A 164 -11.85 14.64 16.60
C ARG A 164 -12.93 15.12 15.63
N LYS A 165 -12.71 15.02 14.31
CA LYS A 165 -13.71 15.43 13.30
C LYS A 165 -14.79 14.36 13.11
N LYS A 166 -16.04 14.75 13.44
CA LYS A 166 -17.33 14.04 13.29
C LYS A 166 -17.35 12.58 13.77
N ARG A 167 -17.65 12.38 15.05
CA ARG A 167 -18.24 11.11 15.49
C ARG A 167 -19.68 11.04 14.98
N VAL A 168 -20.02 9.92 14.35
CA VAL A 168 -21.35 9.67 13.80
C VAL A 168 -22.12 8.78 14.77
N PRO A 169 -23.36 9.13 15.13
CA PRO A 169 -24.22 8.26 15.93
C PRO A 169 -24.40 6.89 15.29
N TYR A 170 -24.32 5.83 16.09
CA TYR A 170 -24.50 4.47 15.60
C TYR A 170 -25.84 4.21 14.88
N PRO A 171 -26.98 4.81 15.28
CA PRO A 171 -28.24 4.67 14.55
C PRO A 171 -28.17 5.07 13.08
N GLU A 172 -27.30 6.02 12.71
CA GLU A 172 -27.15 6.47 11.33
C GLU A 172 -26.37 5.47 10.46
N ILE A 173 -25.36 4.80 11.03
CA ILE A 173 -24.55 3.80 10.30
C ILE A 173 -25.20 2.40 10.29
N LYS A 174 -26.02 2.08 11.30
CA LYS A 174 -26.69 0.78 11.45
C LYS A 174 -27.40 0.28 10.17
N PRO A 175 -28.28 1.04 9.50
CA PRO A 175 -28.95 0.56 8.29
C PRO A 175 -27.98 0.28 7.14
N ILE A 176 -26.83 0.98 7.10
CA ILE A 176 -25.81 0.75 6.09
C ILE A 176 -25.08 -0.57 6.35
N LEU A 177 -24.75 -0.84 7.61
CA LEU A 177 -24.11 -2.10 8.02
C LEU A 177 -25.02 -3.31 7.79
N GLU A 178 -26.32 -3.18 8.09
CA GLU A 178 -27.32 -4.21 7.83
C GLU A 178 -27.45 -4.50 6.34
N PHE A 179 -27.49 -3.45 5.50
CA PHE A 179 -27.48 -3.62 4.05
C PHE A 179 -26.24 -4.41 3.58
N ILE A 180 -25.04 -4.00 3.97
CA ILE A 180 -23.80 -4.69 3.58
C ILE A 180 -23.83 -6.14 4.09
N HIS A 181 -24.29 -6.37 5.31
CA HIS A 181 -24.42 -7.71 5.88
C HIS A 181 -25.39 -8.58 5.09
N GLN A 182 -26.57 -8.08 4.72
CA GLN A 182 -27.56 -8.85 3.97
C GLN A 182 -27.05 -9.18 2.56
N THR A 183 -26.40 -8.23 1.88
CA THR A 183 -25.93 -8.43 0.51
C THR A 183 -24.69 -9.34 0.44
N THR A 184 -23.70 -9.09 1.30
CA THR A 184 -22.39 -9.76 1.24
C THR A 184 -22.26 -10.90 2.27
N GLY A 185 -23.03 -10.87 3.35
CA GLY A 185 -22.89 -11.74 4.53
C GLY A 185 -21.64 -11.47 5.38
N ILE A 186 -20.99 -10.31 5.19
CA ILE A 186 -19.89 -9.86 6.07
C ILE A 186 -20.52 -9.37 7.38
N HIS A 187 -20.02 -9.86 8.51
CA HIS A 187 -20.53 -9.39 9.81
C HIS A 187 -20.08 -7.94 10.07
N PRO A 188 -20.97 -7.05 10.56
CA PRO A 188 -20.65 -5.63 10.80
C PRO A 188 -19.40 -5.38 11.67
N THR A 189 -19.11 -6.29 12.59
CA THR A 189 -17.88 -6.31 13.42
C THR A 189 -16.60 -6.15 12.61
N PHE A 190 -16.50 -6.77 11.43
CA PHE A 190 -15.30 -6.68 10.58
C PHE A 190 -15.12 -5.29 9.98
N LEU A 191 -16.22 -4.59 9.69
CA LEU A 191 -16.19 -3.23 9.15
C LEU A 191 -15.90 -2.21 10.24
N LEU A 192 -16.45 -2.43 11.43
CA LEU A 192 -16.30 -1.56 12.59
C LEU A 192 -14.96 -1.72 13.32
N LYS A 193 -14.25 -2.85 13.14
CA LYS A 193 -13.07 -3.23 13.93
C LYS A 193 -13.32 -3.17 15.46
N GLN A 194 -14.53 -3.47 15.89
CA GLN A 194 -14.96 -3.49 17.30
C GLN A 194 -15.34 -4.91 17.72
N SER A 195 -15.39 -5.20 19.01
CA SER A 195 -15.81 -6.53 19.50
C SER A 195 -17.30 -6.80 19.20
N VAL A 196 -17.63 -8.07 18.96
CA VAL A 196 -19.01 -8.53 18.71
C VAL A 196 -19.94 -8.13 19.86
N LYS A 197 -19.50 -8.31 21.11
CA LYS A 197 -20.26 -7.95 22.31
C LYS A 197 -20.72 -6.49 22.31
N ARG A 198 -19.84 -5.54 21.97
CA ARG A 198 -20.21 -4.11 21.94
C ARG A 198 -21.27 -3.78 20.90
N TYR A 199 -21.30 -4.54 19.81
CA TYR A 199 -22.28 -4.42 18.74
C TYR A 199 -23.62 -5.07 19.12
N GLU A 200 -23.60 -6.31 19.59
CA GLU A 200 -24.81 -7.09 19.90
C GLU A 200 -25.52 -6.61 21.17
N GLU A 201 -24.77 -6.14 22.17
CA GLU A 201 -25.32 -5.64 23.44
C GLU A 201 -25.78 -4.17 23.35
N GLY A 202 -25.66 -3.52 22.18
CA GLY A 202 -26.09 -2.12 21.98
C GLY A 202 -25.20 -1.07 22.63
N ASN A 203 -24.03 -1.45 23.13
CA ASN A 203 -23.08 -0.58 23.82
C ASN A 203 -22.25 0.34 22.88
N LEU A 204 -22.47 0.25 21.57
CA LEU A 204 -21.81 1.11 20.58
C LEU A 204 -22.68 2.33 20.26
N HIS A 205 -22.38 3.47 20.89
CA HIS A 205 -23.15 4.70 20.69
C HIS A 205 -22.69 5.55 19.49
N THR A 206 -21.37 5.58 19.23
CA THR A 206 -20.79 6.41 18.16
C THR A 206 -19.66 5.68 17.45
N VAL A 207 -19.47 6.02 16.18
CA VAL A 207 -18.35 5.55 15.34
C VAL A 207 -17.55 6.74 14.83
N SER A 208 -16.26 6.55 14.53
CA SER A 208 -15.45 7.58 13.89
C SER A 208 -15.96 7.89 12.48
N GLY A 209 -15.92 9.15 12.06
CA GLY A 209 -16.27 9.57 10.70
C GLY A 209 -15.52 8.80 9.60
N GLN A 210 -14.25 8.43 9.83
CA GLN A 210 -13.48 7.61 8.87
C GLN A 210 -14.10 6.23 8.62
N ILE A 211 -14.57 5.56 9.68
CA ILE A 211 -15.29 4.27 9.55
C ILE A 211 -16.60 4.49 8.81
N TYR A 212 -17.32 5.58 9.12
CA TYR A 212 -18.56 5.92 8.44
C TYR A 212 -18.36 6.12 6.93
N GLU A 213 -17.40 6.97 6.52
CA GLU A 213 -17.07 7.21 5.11
C GLU A 213 -16.64 5.93 4.40
N ARG A 214 -15.83 5.10 5.05
CA ARG A 214 -15.44 3.80 4.50
C ARG A 214 -16.66 2.90 4.28
N VAL A 215 -17.53 2.77 5.27
CA VAL A 215 -18.75 1.95 5.17
C VAL A 215 -19.71 2.50 4.10
N LEU A 216 -19.80 3.82 3.97
CA LEU A 216 -20.57 4.49 2.93
C LEU A 216 -20.02 4.21 1.53
N SER A 217 -18.69 4.28 1.34
CA SER A 217 -18.04 3.95 0.07
C SER A 217 -18.33 2.51 -0.36
N ILE A 218 -18.20 1.55 0.57
CA ILE A 218 -18.51 0.13 0.33
C ILE A 218 -19.99 -0.05 -0.07
N ARG A 219 -20.91 0.63 0.62
CA ARG A 219 -22.34 0.59 0.28
C ARG A 219 -22.59 1.09 -1.13
N ASN A 220 -21.96 2.18 -1.53
CA ASN A 220 -22.14 2.78 -2.85
C ASN A 220 -21.56 1.88 -3.95
N GLU A 221 -20.40 1.27 -3.73
CA GLU A 221 -19.83 0.28 -4.65
C GLU A 221 -20.76 -0.93 -4.84
N ILE A 222 -21.31 -1.47 -3.75
CA ILE A 222 -22.26 -2.59 -3.81
C ILE A 222 -23.52 -2.18 -4.59
N ARG A 223 -24.06 -0.97 -4.35
CA ARG A 223 -25.22 -0.46 -5.09
C ARG A 223 -24.95 -0.34 -6.58
N GLN A 224 -23.86 0.31 -6.98
CA GLN A 224 -23.46 0.40 -8.38
C GLN A 224 -23.33 -0.97 -9.04
N TYR A 225 -22.82 -1.95 -8.31
CA TYR A 225 -22.73 -3.32 -8.82
C TYR A 225 -24.12 -3.97 -8.99
N LEU A 226 -25.03 -3.80 -8.04
CA LEU A 226 -26.40 -4.32 -8.15
C LEU A 226 -27.18 -3.65 -9.28
N ASP A 227 -27.02 -2.33 -9.45
CA ASP A 227 -27.67 -1.54 -10.50
C ASP A 227 -27.17 -1.92 -11.90
N SER A 228 -25.96 -2.47 -12.01
CA SER A 228 -25.40 -2.98 -13.27
C SER A 228 -26.06 -4.27 -13.79
N GLY A 229 -27.03 -4.83 -13.06
CA GLY A 229 -27.76 -6.05 -13.44
C GLY A 229 -26.93 -7.34 -13.34
N GLN A 230 -25.70 -7.27 -12.83
CA GLN A 230 -24.85 -8.45 -12.63
C GLN A 230 -25.29 -9.23 -11.39
N THR A 231 -25.40 -10.56 -11.51
CA THR A 231 -25.60 -11.41 -10.34
C THR A 231 -24.38 -11.28 -9.42
N PRO A 232 -24.57 -10.89 -8.14
CA PRO A 232 -23.45 -10.62 -7.25
C PRO A 232 -22.74 -11.92 -6.87
N ASP A 233 -21.51 -12.09 -7.36
CA ASP A 233 -20.60 -13.05 -6.75
C ASP A 233 -20.21 -12.51 -5.37
N ARG A 234 -20.94 -13.01 -4.36
CA ARG A 234 -20.78 -12.61 -2.95
C ARG A 234 -19.35 -12.86 -2.46
N GLU A 235 -18.61 -13.79 -3.04
CA GLU A 235 -17.23 -14.10 -2.62
C GLU A 235 -16.25 -13.06 -3.16
N LYS A 236 -16.37 -12.70 -4.42
CA LYS A 236 -15.62 -11.59 -5.02
C LYS A 236 -15.84 -10.27 -4.26
N MET A 237 -17.09 -9.99 -3.87
CA MET A 237 -17.39 -8.80 -3.05
C MET A 237 -16.73 -8.87 -1.67
N ARG A 238 -16.72 -10.04 -1.02
CA ARG A 238 -16.04 -10.23 0.27
C ARG A 238 -14.55 -9.99 0.18
N ASP A 239 -13.91 -10.57 -0.82
CA ASP A 239 -12.47 -10.43 -1.02
C ASP A 239 -12.08 -8.98 -1.31
N ASN A 240 -12.91 -8.24 -2.05
CA ASN A 240 -12.69 -6.81 -2.29
C ASN A 240 -12.77 -5.98 -0.99
N ILE A 241 -13.68 -6.34 -0.07
CA ILE A 241 -13.92 -5.58 1.16
C ILE A 241 -12.91 -5.95 2.27
N LEU A 242 -12.62 -7.24 2.45
CA LEU A 242 -11.79 -7.76 3.54
C LEU A 242 -10.32 -7.96 3.14
N GLY A 243 -10.03 -7.98 1.84
CA GLY A 243 -8.73 -8.36 1.29
C GLY A 243 -8.64 -9.86 0.99
N LYS A 244 -7.83 -10.19 -0.01
CA LYS A 244 -7.54 -11.59 -0.39
C LYS A 244 -6.57 -12.22 0.61
N ARG A 245 -6.70 -13.54 0.81
CA ARG A 245 -5.64 -14.30 1.49
C ARG A 245 -4.41 -14.34 0.58
N PRO A 246 -3.23 -13.85 1.01
CA PRO A 246 -2.09 -13.66 0.11
C PRO A 246 -1.59 -14.97 -0.52
N ASP A 247 -1.66 -16.08 0.22
CA ASP A 247 -1.11 -17.37 -0.22
C ASP A 247 -2.11 -18.26 -0.96
N PHE A 248 -3.34 -17.79 -1.17
CA PHE A 248 -4.41 -18.61 -1.74
C PHE A 248 -5.18 -17.86 -2.83
N ILE A 249 -5.55 -18.61 -3.86
CA ILE A 249 -6.27 -18.07 -5.00
C ILE A 249 -7.75 -18.39 -4.84
N PRO A 250 -8.64 -17.39 -4.92
CA PRO A 250 -10.07 -17.61 -4.83
C PRO A 250 -10.59 -18.53 -5.94
N PHE A 251 -11.56 -19.38 -5.62
CA PHE A 251 -12.09 -20.36 -6.58
C PHE A 251 -12.78 -19.71 -7.79
N TYR A 252 -13.43 -18.55 -7.60
CA TYR A 252 -14.09 -17.84 -8.71
C TYR A 252 -13.11 -17.40 -9.80
N GLU A 253 -11.81 -17.27 -9.51
CA GLU A 253 -10.79 -16.90 -10.53
C GLU A 253 -10.39 -18.07 -11.43
N VAL A 254 -10.79 -19.30 -11.08
CA VAL A 254 -10.41 -20.51 -11.81
C VAL A 254 -11.59 -21.30 -12.36
N GLU A 255 -12.81 -20.87 -12.04
CA GLU A 255 -14.03 -21.58 -12.43
C GLU A 255 -14.18 -21.67 -13.95
N ASP A 256 -13.97 -20.55 -14.65
CA ASP A 256 -14.01 -20.49 -16.12
C ASP A 256 -12.96 -21.42 -16.77
N LYS A 257 -11.74 -21.44 -16.22
CA LYS A 257 -10.66 -22.33 -16.68
C LYS A 257 -11.01 -23.79 -16.48
N LEU A 258 -11.60 -24.14 -15.34
CA LEU A 258 -11.98 -25.52 -15.04
C LEU A 258 -13.15 -26.00 -15.89
N ASP A 259 -14.13 -25.13 -16.16
CA ASP A 259 -15.23 -25.45 -17.09
C ASP A 259 -14.68 -25.64 -18.52
N PHE A 260 -13.73 -24.80 -18.98
CA PHE A 260 -13.02 -24.98 -20.25
C PHE A 260 -12.27 -26.32 -20.33
N LEU A 261 -11.50 -26.67 -19.29
CA LEU A 261 -10.76 -27.94 -19.25
C LEU A 261 -11.69 -29.16 -19.29
N ARG A 262 -12.87 -29.06 -18.67
CA ARG A 262 -13.89 -30.11 -18.73
C ARG A 262 -14.46 -30.25 -20.14
N GLU A 263 -14.88 -29.14 -20.74
CA GLU A 263 -15.57 -29.13 -22.02
C GLU A 263 -14.65 -29.47 -23.20
N TYR A 264 -13.46 -28.86 -23.26
CA TYR A 264 -12.55 -29.00 -24.40
C TYR A 264 -11.40 -29.97 -24.16
N GLY A 265 -11.04 -30.22 -22.90
CA GLY A 265 -9.96 -31.14 -22.53
C GLY A 265 -10.43 -32.53 -22.09
N GLY A 266 -11.72 -32.71 -21.79
CA GLY A 266 -12.23 -33.92 -21.14
C GLY A 266 -11.67 -34.13 -19.73
N GLN A 267 -11.07 -33.08 -19.12
CA GLN A 267 -10.40 -33.18 -17.84
C GLN A 267 -11.32 -32.72 -16.72
N TYR A 268 -11.60 -33.60 -15.78
CA TYR A 268 -12.52 -33.29 -14.69
C TYR A 268 -11.83 -32.44 -13.60
N PRO A 269 -12.55 -31.46 -13.00
CA PRO A 269 -12.03 -30.60 -11.93
C PRO A 269 -11.42 -31.35 -10.75
N LYS A 270 -11.88 -32.59 -10.47
CA LYS A 270 -11.32 -33.45 -9.42
C LYS A 270 -9.82 -33.71 -9.58
N LYS A 271 -9.31 -33.76 -10.82
CA LYS A 271 -7.88 -33.91 -11.12
C LYS A 271 -7.03 -32.78 -10.51
N TYR A 272 -7.53 -31.56 -10.55
CA TYR A 272 -6.80 -30.36 -10.07
C TYR A 272 -7.09 -30.04 -8.61
N LEU A 273 -8.36 -30.21 -8.22
CA LEU A 273 -8.84 -29.79 -6.93
C LEU A 273 -8.70 -30.88 -5.85
N GLY A 274 -8.48 -32.14 -6.27
CA GLY A 274 -8.49 -33.33 -5.40
C GLY A 274 -9.89 -33.71 -4.88
N ARG A 275 -10.89 -32.86 -5.11
CA ARG A 275 -12.30 -33.03 -4.70
C ARG A 275 -13.22 -32.62 -5.84
N GLY A 276 -14.47 -33.06 -5.80
CA GLY A 276 -15.47 -32.67 -6.79
C GLY A 276 -15.77 -31.16 -6.75
N ILE A 277 -16.09 -30.57 -7.90
CA ILE A 277 -16.39 -29.12 -8.04
C ILE A 277 -17.54 -28.66 -7.12
N GLY A 278 -18.46 -29.57 -6.78
CA GLY A 278 -19.56 -29.29 -5.86
C GLY A 278 -19.11 -28.84 -4.47
N TYR A 279 -17.94 -29.27 -3.99
CA TYR A 279 -17.40 -28.80 -2.69
C TYR A 279 -17.01 -27.32 -2.72
N TYR A 280 -16.61 -26.83 -3.89
CA TYR A 280 -16.21 -25.45 -4.11
C TYR A 280 -17.43 -24.57 -4.35
N ARG A 281 -18.33 -24.99 -5.26
CA ARG A 281 -19.59 -24.27 -5.53
C ARG A 281 -20.53 -24.20 -4.32
N LYS A 282 -20.61 -25.27 -3.51
CA LYS A 282 -21.46 -25.32 -2.30
C LYS A 282 -20.79 -24.70 -1.06
N LYS A 283 -19.77 -23.83 -1.25
CA LYS A 283 -19.16 -22.94 -0.24
C LYS A 283 -18.33 -23.59 0.88
N LYS A 284 -17.98 -24.89 0.80
CA LYS A 284 -17.13 -25.53 1.83
C LYS A 284 -15.64 -25.24 1.65
N ILE A 285 -15.18 -24.99 0.42
CA ILE A 285 -13.78 -24.68 0.11
C ILE A 285 -13.77 -23.55 -0.91
N LYS A 286 -13.16 -22.41 -0.58
CA LYS A 286 -13.28 -21.17 -1.38
C LYS A 286 -11.98 -20.73 -2.03
N SER A 287 -10.90 -21.47 -1.80
CA SER A 287 -9.59 -21.10 -2.30
C SER A 287 -8.77 -22.32 -2.66
N ILE A 288 -7.83 -22.14 -3.56
CA ILE A 288 -6.88 -23.16 -4.02
C ILE A 288 -5.46 -22.67 -3.83
N ALA A 289 -4.52 -23.63 -3.75
CA ALA A 289 -3.11 -23.30 -3.70
C ALA A 289 -2.59 -22.77 -5.06
N PRO A 290 -1.63 -21.83 -5.09
CA PRO A 290 -1.11 -21.25 -6.32
C PRO A 290 -0.56 -22.26 -7.33
N TRP A 291 0.12 -23.31 -6.85
CA TRP A 291 0.65 -24.37 -7.72
C TRP A 291 -0.45 -25.12 -8.50
N ARG A 292 -1.68 -25.20 -7.95
CA ARG A 292 -2.83 -25.78 -8.66
C ARG A 292 -3.29 -24.89 -9.79
N LEU A 293 -3.32 -23.57 -9.59
CA LEU A 293 -3.63 -22.63 -10.68
C LEU A 293 -2.58 -22.74 -11.78
N ALA A 294 -1.29 -22.78 -11.42
CA ALA A 294 -0.22 -22.92 -12.41
C ALA A 294 -0.42 -24.17 -13.28
N LYS A 295 -0.84 -25.29 -12.67
CA LYS A 295 -1.14 -26.52 -13.40
C LYS A 295 -2.38 -26.41 -14.29
N ILE A 296 -3.45 -25.78 -13.80
CA ILE A 296 -4.65 -25.48 -14.59
C ILE A 296 -4.28 -24.63 -15.82
N ASP A 297 -3.48 -23.58 -15.62
CA ASP A 297 -3.05 -22.67 -16.69
C ASP A 297 -2.15 -23.33 -17.73
N GLU A 298 -1.32 -24.28 -17.32
CA GLU A 298 -0.50 -25.09 -18.21
C GLU A 298 -1.37 -25.99 -19.09
N ASP A 299 -2.26 -26.79 -18.47
CA ASP A 299 -3.13 -27.71 -19.21
C ASP A 299 -4.11 -26.94 -20.12
N CYS A 300 -4.59 -25.74 -19.73
CA CYS A 300 -5.37 -24.87 -20.60
C CYS A 300 -4.57 -24.47 -21.85
N ARG A 301 -3.32 -24.02 -21.67
CA ARG A 301 -2.44 -23.62 -22.78
C ARG A 301 -2.17 -24.78 -23.73
N ASP A 302 -1.98 -25.98 -23.20
CA ASP A 302 -1.74 -27.17 -24.02
C ASP A 302 -2.95 -27.51 -24.90
N ILE A 303 -4.17 -27.40 -24.38
CA ILE A 303 -5.39 -27.62 -25.17
C ILE A 303 -5.54 -26.56 -26.25
N ILE A 304 -5.33 -25.28 -25.91
CA ILE A 304 -5.40 -24.16 -26.86
C ILE A 304 -4.39 -24.34 -28.00
N ARG A 305 -3.17 -24.82 -27.70
CA ARG A 305 -2.15 -25.10 -28.72
C ARG A 305 -2.51 -26.28 -29.62
N LYS A 306 -3.09 -27.34 -29.05
CA LYS A 306 -3.44 -28.56 -29.80
C LYS A 306 -4.69 -28.42 -30.65
N LYS A 307 -5.67 -27.63 -30.21
CA LYS A 307 -6.96 -27.43 -30.92
C LYS A 307 -7.03 -26.04 -31.54
N THR A 308 -6.58 -25.92 -32.79
CA THR A 308 -6.53 -24.65 -33.54
C THR A 308 -7.89 -24.12 -34.00
N GLY A 309 -8.96 -24.92 -33.91
CA GLY A 309 -10.33 -24.54 -34.32
C GLY A 309 -11.24 -24.05 -33.19
N LEU A 310 -10.70 -23.71 -32.01
CA LEU A 310 -11.51 -23.25 -30.89
C LEU A 310 -12.03 -21.83 -31.13
N PRO A 311 -13.33 -21.55 -30.93
CA PRO A 311 -13.86 -20.20 -31.02
C PRO A 311 -13.31 -19.34 -29.88
N LEU A 312 -12.96 -18.07 -30.15
CA LEU A 312 -12.40 -17.17 -29.14
C LEU A 312 -13.31 -17.00 -27.91
N SER A 313 -14.63 -17.06 -28.09
CA SER A 313 -15.64 -16.99 -27.02
C SER A 313 -15.60 -18.17 -26.06
N SER A 314 -15.03 -19.31 -26.47
CA SER A 314 -14.88 -20.47 -25.60
C SER A 314 -13.66 -20.40 -24.68
N LEU A 315 -12.72 -19.50 -24.96
CA LEU A 315 -11.50 -19.39 -24.18
C LEU A 315 -11.78 -18.76 -22.81
N PRO A 316 -11.11 -19.19 -21.73
CA PRO A 316 -11.18 -18.51 -20.45
C PRO A 316 -10.74 -17.04 -20.60
N ALA A 317 -11.29 -16.15 -19.78
CA ALA A 317 -11.24 -14.70 -20.01
C ALA A 317 -9.81 -14.16 -20.17
N MET A 318 -8.87 -14.70 -19.38
CA MET A 318 -7.45 -14.35 -19.46
C MET A 318 -6.83 -14.72 -20.81
N PHE A 319 -7.09 -15.92 -21.32
CA PHE A 319 -6.55 -16.40 -22.59
C PHE A 319 -7.22 -15.72 -23.78
N MET A 320 -8.54 -15.50 -23.71
CA MET A 320 -9.26 -14.70 -24.71
C MET A 320 -8.63 -13.31 -24.86
N LYS A 321 -8.38 -12.61 -23.75
CA LYS A 321 -7.75 -11.28 -23.77
C LYS A 321 -6.35 -11.31 -24.39
N GLN A 322 -5.58 -12.38 -24.15
CA GLN A 322 -4.26 -12.56 -24.75
C GLN A 322 -4.36 -12.76 -26.27
N GLU A 323 -5.23 -13.65 -26.74
CA GLU A 323 -5.41 -13.90 -28.18
C GLU A 323 -5.97 -12.69 -28.92
N VAL A 324 -6.98 -12.01 -28.36
CA VAL A 324 -7.48 -10.73 -28.90
C VAL A 324 -6.36 -9.68 -28.92
N GLY A 325 -5.55 -9.61 -27.87
CA GLY A 325 -4.38 -8.72 -27.84
C GLY A 325 -3.38 -9.01 -28.96
N LYS A 326 -3.11 -10.28 -29.26
CA LYS A 326 -2.27 -10.67 -30.41
C LYS A 326 -2.90 -10.25 -31.73
N LEU A 327 -4.19 -10.54 -31.93
CA LEU A 327 -4.91 -10.16 -33.15
C LEU A 327 -4.86 -8.63 -33.37
N LEU A 328 -5.18 -7.85 -32.34
CA LEU A 328 -5.10 -6.39 -32.38
C LEU A 328 -3.68 -5.91 -32.67
N SER A 329 -2.64 -6.59 -32.17
CA SER A 329 -1.26 -6.25 -32.46
C SER A 329 -0.88 -6.50 -33.93
N VAL A 330 -1.40 -7.58 -34.53
CA VAL A 330 -1.22 -7.89 -35.96
C VAL A 330 -1.95 -6.89 -36.83
N LEU A 331 -3.24 -6.63 -36.53
CA LEU A 331 -4.03 -5.62 -37.24
C LEU A 331 -3.36 -4.25 -37.19
N LYS A 332 -2.89 -3.83 -36.00
CA LYS A 332 -2.14 -2.58 -35.85
C LYS A 332 -0.89 -2.56 -36.73
N ARG A 333 -0.15 -3.68 -36.81
CA ARG A 333 1.05 -3.77 -37.66
C ARG A 333 0.70 -3.67 -39.14
N ILE A 334 -0.38 -4.33 -39.58
CA ILE A 334 -0.87 -4.26 -40.96
C ILE A 334 -1.31 -2.82 -41.28
N SER A 335 -2.08 -2.17 -40.41
CA SER A 335 -2.47 -0.77 -40.60
C SER A 335 -1.26 0.17 -40.67
N ILE A 336 -0.24 -0.04 -39.81
CA ILE A 336 1.01 0.73 -39.88
C ILE A 336 1.70 0.50 -41.23
N GLN A 337 1.77 -0.75 -41.70
CA GLN A 337 2.39 -1.09 -42.98
C GLN A 337 1.64 -0.42 -44.14
N GLN A 338 0.31 -0.47 -44.15
CA GLN A 338 -0.53 0.22 -45.13
C GLN A 338 -0.27 1.74 -45.13
N VAL A 339 -0.20 2.38 -43.97
CA VAL A 339 0.14 3.83 -43.87
C VAL A 339 1.58 4.13 -44.31
N CYS A 340 2.49 3.16 -44.17
CA CYS A 340 3.84 3.27 -44.75
C CYS A 340 3.81 3.18 -46.27
N ASP A 341 2.99 2.28 -46.83
CA ASP A 341 2.93 1.98 -48.26
C ASP A 341 2.14 3.04 -49.04
N THR A 342 1.04 3.57 -48.50
CA THR A 342 0.31 4.70 -49.11
C THR A 342 1.14 5.98 -49.08
N ASN A 343 1.98 6.13 -48.05
CA ASN A 343 2.78 7.32 -47.78
C ASN A 343 2.01 8.64 -47.94
N ASP A 344 0.73 8.62 -47.54
CA ASP A 344 -0.17 9.76 -47.68
C ASP A 344 0.20 10.84 -46.67
N VAL A 345 0.96 11.83 -47.15
CA VAL A 345 1.43 12.96 -46.36
C VAL A 345 0.26 13.86 -45.96
N GLU A 346 -0.80 13.94 -46.76
CA GLU A 346 -1.97 14.78 -46.48
C GLU A 346 -2.80 14.17 -45.35
N PHE A 347 -3.04 12.87 -45.37
CA PHE A 347 -3.68 12.15 -44.26
C PHE A 347 -2.91 12.31 -42.93
N GLU A 348 -1.58 12.18 -42.97
CA GLU A 348 -0.75 12.41 -41.79
C GLU A 348 -0.81 13.86 -41.31
N ALA A 349 -0.72 14.80 -42.26
CA ALA A 349 -0.78 16.22 -41.98
C ALA A 349 -2.14 16.57 -41.36
N ASP A 350 -3.25 16.02 -41.83
CA ASP A 350 -4.58 16.26 -41.28
C ASP A 350 -4.72 15.78 -39.83
N ILE A 351 -4.23 14.57 -39.51
CA ILE A 351 -4.24 14.08 -38.12
C ILE A 351 -3.36 14.95 -37.22
N ILE A 352 -2.19 15.38 -37.70
CA ILE A 352 -1.28 16.27 -36.95
C ILE A 352 -1.86 17.69 -36.83
N LYS A 353 -2.64 18.12 -37.84
CA LYS A 353 -3.19 19.48 -37.98
C LYS A 353 -4.54 19.66 -37.30
N GLN A 354 -5.31 18.60 -37.05
CA GLN A 354 -6.58 18.66 -36.30
C GLN A 354 -6.47 19.38 -34.95
N ILE A 355 -5.25 19.54 -34.44
CA ILE A 355 -4.92 20.17 -33.15
C ILE A 355 -4.54 21.66 -33.30
N THR A 356 -4.20 22.10 -34.51
CA THR A 356 -3.71 23.46 -34.82
C THR A 356 -4.80 24.51 -35.06
N LEU A 357 -6.08 24.13 -35.09
CA LEU A 357 -7.22 25.03 -35.39
C LEU A 357 -7.57 26.01 -34.25
N GLY A 358 -6.58 26.42 -33.44
CA GLY A 358 -6.76 27.35 -32.31
C GLY A 358 -5.49 28.13 -32.00
N HIS A 359 -4.83 28.65 -33.04
CA HIS A 359 -3.48 29.26 -32.96
C HIS A 359 -3.34 30.41 -31.95
N GLU A 360 -4.43 31.05 -31.55
CA GLU A 360 -4.44 32.11 -30.53
C GLU A 360 -4.25 31.58 -29.10
N GLN A 361 -4.57 30.30 -28.85
CA GLN A 361 -4.48 29.74 -27.50
C GLN A 361 -3.03 29.49 -27.05
N TYR A 362 -2.06 29.38 -27.97
CA TYR A 362 -0.70 28.91 -27.66
C TYR A 362 0.36 30.02 -27.45
N ARG A 363 -0.05 31.29 -27.43
CA ARG A 363 0.84 32.44 -27.15
C ARG A 363 0.78 32.94 -25.70
N ASN A 364 0.03 32.27 -24.83
CA ASN A 364 -0.08 32.66 -23.42
C ASN A 364 1.25 32.50 -22.68
N ARG A 365 1.68 33.54 -21.96
CA ARG A 365 2.96 33.59 -21.24
C ARG A 365 3.13 32.53 -20.14
N ASN A 366 2.04 31.89 -19.71
CA ASN A 366 2.01 30.88 -18.64
C ASN A 366 2.00 29.43 -19.15
N GLN A 367 2.23 29.18 -20.44
CA GLN A 367 2.22 27.81 -20.97
C GLN A 367 3.50 27.04 -20.67
N VAL A 368 3.32 25.79 -20.27
CA VAL A 368 4.40 24.85 -20.09
C VAL A 368 4.87 24.40 -21.48
N LEU A 369 6.17 24.58 -21.73
CA LEU A 369 6.79 24.32 -23.02
C LEU A 369 7.76 23.14 -22.86
N VAL A 370 7.59 22.13 -23.70
CA VAL A 370 8.42 20.92 -23.72
C VAL A 370 9.46 21.06 -24.82
N ARG A 371 10.73 20.80 -24.51
CA ARG A 371 11.80 20.83 -25.52
C ARG A 371 11.62 19.68 -26.54
N PHE A 372 12.09 19.86 -27.77
CA PHE A 372 11.96 18.84 -28.82
C PHE A 372 12.61 17.48 -28.48
N ASP A 373 13.70 17.47 -27.72
CA ASP A 373 14.38 16.27 -27.21
C ASP A 373 13.55 15.54 -26.12
N GLU A 374 12.72 16.27 -25.39
CA GLU A 374 11.80 15.71 -24.40
C GLU A 374 10.44 15.34 -24.99
N ALA A 375 10.03 16.00 -26.09
CA ALA A 375 8.75 15.75 -26.76
C ALA A 375 8.64 14.29 -27.26
N ALA A 376 9.73 13.69 -27.74
CA ALA A 376 9.74 12.29 -28.12
C ALA A 376 9.44 11.36 -26.93
N ARG A 377 10.04 11.64 -25.76
CA ARG A 377 9.75 10.89 -24.52
C ARG A 377 8.31 11.10 -24.07
N TYR A 378 7.83 12.33 -24.16
CA TYR A 378 6.45 12.70 -23.83
C TYR A 378 5.45 11.89 -24.67
N LEU A 379 5.68 11.77 -25.97
CA LEU A 379 4.88 10.97 -26.91
C LEU A 379 5.18 9.47 -26.83
N LYS A 380 6.09 9.02 -25.96
CA LYS A 380 6.56 7.64 -25.82
C LYS A 380 7.07 7.03 -27.14
N MET A 381 7.84 7.80 -27.92
CA MET A 381 8.42 7.37 -29.20
C MET A 381 9.95 7.48 -29.19
N LYS A 382 10.63 6.77 -30.11
CA LYS A 382 12.09 6.90 -30.26
C LYS A 382 12.44 8.30 -30.76
N GLN A 383 13.50 8.91 -30.25
CA GLN A 383 13.94 10.26 -30.67
C GLN A 383 14.05 10.37 -32.20
N LYS A 384 14.80 9.46 -32.82
CA LYS A 384 14.95 9.43 -34.29
C LYS A 384 13.62 9.34 -35.04
N ALA A 385 12.60 8.69 -34.46
CA ALA A 385 11.28 8.57 -35.09
C ALA A 385 10.53 9.91 -35.02
N PHE A 386 10.67 10.61 -33.91
CA PHE A 386 10.14 11.95 -33.75
C PHE A 386 10.82 12.92 -34.71
N ASP A 387 12.15 12.86 -34.84
CA ASP A 387 12.90 13.71 -35.77
C ASP A 387 12.45 13.48 -37.22
N TYR A 388 12.20 12.22 -37.63
CA TYR A 388 11.65 11.92 -38.96
C TYR A 388 10.24 12.48 -39.15
N MET A 389 9.39 12.38 -38.14
CA MET A 389 8.04 12.95 -38.19
C MET A 389 8.08 14.47 -38.33
N VAL A 390 8.95 15.13 -37.57
CA VAL A 390 9.16 16.59 -37.65
C VAL A 390 9.72 16.99 -39.00
N ALA A 391 10.66 16.23 -39.57
CA ALA A 391 11.23 16.53 -40.88
C ALA A 391 10.18 16.43 -42.00
N ASN A 392 9.40 15.35 -42.02
CA ASN A 392 8.33 15.14 -43.01
C ASN A 392 7.20 16.18 -42.89
N HIS A 393 6.92 16.64 -41.66
CA HIS A 393 5.86 17.61 -41.37
C HIS A 393 6.40 18.99 -40.95
N SER A 394 7.58 19.37 -41.46
CA SER A 394 8.29 20.56 -40.98
C SER A 394 7.48 21.85 -41.12
N GLY A 395 6.65 21.96 -42.15
CA GLY A 395 5.73 23.09 -42.34
C GLY A 395 4.68 23.23 -41.24
N LEU A 396 4.21 22.12 -40.66
CA LEU A 396 3.28 22.13 -39.52
C LEU A 396 4.01 22.42 -38.21
N PHE A 397 5.13 21.73 -37.96
CA PHE A 397 5.89 21.94 -36.73
C PHE A 397 6.49 23.35 -36.64
N LYS A 398 6.84 24.00 -37.75
CA LYS A 398 7.24 25.42 -37.76
C LYS A 398 6.12 26.36 -37.31
N LYS A 399 4.86 26.00 -37.54
CA LYS A 399 3.71 26.79 -37.08
C LYS A 399 3.48 26.58 -35.58
N ILE A 400 3.61 25.35 -35.10
CA ILE A 400 3.35 24.99 -33.70
C ILE A 400 4.50 25.36 -32.75
N ALA A 401 5.75 25.21 -33.21
CA ALA A 401 6.92 25.30 -32.36
C ALA A 401 7.29 26.75 -32.01
N VAL A 402 7.72 26.94 -30.77
CA VAL A 402 8.20 28.21 -30.26
C VAL A 402 9.72 28.15 -30.12
N ARG A 403 10.42 29.13 -30.71
CA ARG A 403 11.88 29.27 -30.58
C ARG A 403 12.20 30.09 -29.33
N LYS A 404 13.04 29.54 -28.45
CA LYS A 404 13.66 30.24 -27.31
C LYS A 404 15.20 30.18 -27.45
N GLU A 405 15.92 30.87 -26.56
CA GLU A 405 17.40 30.93 -26.57
C GLU A 405 18.07 29.55 -26.61
N GLN A 406 17.49 28.56 -25.90
CA GLN A 406 18.05 27.20 -25.76
C GLN A 406 17.51 26.18 -26.79
N GLY A 407 16.73 26.63 -27.79
CA GLY A 407 16.27 25.78 -28.90
C GLY A 407 14.78 25.88 -29.20
N TRP A 408 14.25 24.81 -29.82
CA TRP A 408 12.84 24.70 -30.20
C TRP A 408 12.02 23.98 -29.13
N TYR A 409 10.80 24.47 -28.91
CA TYR A 409 9.87 23.97 -27.91
C TYR A 409 8.48 23.75 -28.50
N ILE A 410 7.72 22.82 -27.93
CA ILE A 410 6.32 22.52 -28.27
C ILE A 410 5.46 22.70 -27.01
N PRO A 411 4.29 23.36 -27.09
CA PRO A 411 3.34 23.38 -25.98
C PRO A 411 2.96 21.97 -25.51
N ASP A 412 2.98 21.75 -24.20
CA ASP A 412 2.59 20.47 -23.59
C ASP A 412 1.14 20.08 -23.92
N ILE A 413 0.23 21.07 -23.93
CA ILE A 413 -1.18 20.91 -24.32
C ILE A 413 -1.31 20.35 -25.73
N TYR A 414 -0.48 20.82 -26.67
CA TYR A 414 -0.48 20.28 -28.03
C TYR A 414 -0.10 18.80 -28.03
N LEU A 415 0.96 18.43 -27.29
CA LEU A 415 1.42 17.04 -27.20
C LEU A 415 0.40 16.14 -26.50
N ASP A 416 -0.29 16.63 -25.48
CA ASP A 416 -1.34 15.87 -24.79
C ASP A 416 -2.60 15.69 -25.63
N THR A 417 -2.94 16.70 -26.43
CA THR A 417 -4.03 16.58 -27.39
C THR A 417 -3.66 15.59 -28.49
N LEU A 418 -2.42 15.64 -29.00
CA LEU A 418 -1.90 14.72 -30.02
C LEU A 418 -1.96 13.26 -29.58
N LYS A 419 -1.68 12.96 -28.30
CA LYS A 419 -1.83 11.60 -27.74
C LYS A 419 -3.26 11.08 -27.81
N LYS A 420 -4.26 11.96 -27.73
CA LYS A 420 -5.69 11.62 -27.68
C LYS A 420 -6.33 11.53 -29.07
N VAL A 421 -5.70 12.10 -30.10
CA VAL A 421 -6.24 12.09 -31.47
C VAL A 421 -6.30 10.65 -32.02
N ILE A 422 -7.47 10.31 -32.56
CA ILE A 422 -7.72 9.03 -33.23
C ILE A 422 -6.79 8.94 -34.45
N GLY A 423 -6.02 7.86 -34.56
CA GLY A 423 -5.08 7.65 -35.67
C GLY A 423 -3.63 8.09 -35.42
N PHE A 424 -3.36 8.97 -34.45
CA PHE A 424 -1.96 9.35 -34.13
C PHE A 424 -1.10 8.14 -33.72
N SER A 425 -1.72 7.13 -33.08
CA SER A 425 -1.03 5.90 -32.73
C SER A 425 -0.49 5.11 -33.94
N LEU A 426 -1.09 5.28 -35.13
CA LEU A 426 -0.64 4.69 -36.39
C LEU A 426 0.52 5.49 -36.98
N ILE A 427 0.44 6.83 -36.98
CA ILE A 427 1.52 7.72 -37.41
C ILE A 427 2.78 7.50 -36.57
N LYS A 428 2.62 7.52 -35.25
CA LYS A 428 3.68 7.15 -34.31
C LYS A 428 4.24 5.76 -34.63
N GLY A 429 3.38 4.81 -34.98
CA GLY A 429 3.75 3.46 -35.40
C GLY A 429 4.63 3.46 -36.65
N LYS A 430 4.22 4.17 -37.71
CA LYS A 430 4.96 4.34 -38.97
C LYS A 430 6.38 4.84 -38.74
N TYR A 431 6.54 5.97 -38.05
CA TYR A 431 7.88 6.54 -37.85
C TYR A 431 8.78 5.65 -36.98
N ASN A 432 8.23 4.97 -35.97
CA ASN A 432 9.00 3.99 -35.19
C ASN A 432 9.39 2.76 -36.03
N PHE A 433 8.53 2.33 -36.94
CA PHE A 433 8.78 1.23 -37.87
C PHE A 433 9.88 1.60 -38.88
N LEU A 434 9.82 2.79 -39.49
CA LEU A 434 10.84 3.30 -40.41
C LEU A 434 12.23 3.35 -39.77
N VAL A 435 12.33 3.85 -38.53
CA VAL A 435 13.60 3.85 -37.77
C VAL A 435 14.12 2.44 -37.52
N SER A 436 13.24 1.49 -37.27
CA SER A 436 13.63 0.10 -36.98
C SER A 436 14.11 -0.61 -38.25
N ARG A 437 13.46 -0.41 -39.41
CA ARG A 437 13.94 -0.94 -40.71
C ARG A 437 15.30 -0.37 -41.13
N LYS A 438 15.54 0.93 -40.91
CA LYS A 438 16.83 1.57 -41.23
C LYS A 438 17.99 1.00 -40.41
N LYS A 439 17.74 0.55 -39.17
CA LYS A 439 18.74 -0.14 -38.34
C LYS A 439 19.04 -1.56 -38.84
N GLU A 440 18.09 -2.21 -39.51
CA GLU A 440 18.19 -3.58 -40.00
C GLU A 440 18.79 -3.67 -41.43
N GLY A 441 19.23 -2.54 -42.02
CA GLY A 441 19.80 -2.52 -43.38
C GLY A 441 18.80 -2.84 -44.49
N ARG A 442 17.49 -2.90 -44.18
CA ARG A 442 16.44 -3.16 -45.16
C ARG A 442 16.07 -1.85 -45.87
N PRO A 443 15.93 -1.85 -47.22
CA PRO A 443 15.52 -0.65 -47.94
C PRO A 443 14.20 -0.12 -47.36
N ALA A 444 14.13 1.19 -47.17
CA ALA A 444 12.87 1.84 -46.81
C ALA A 444 11.86 1.61 -47.95
N CYS A 445 10.55 1.57 -47.67
CA CYS A 445 9.51 1.45 -48.70
C CYS A 445 9.47 2.63 -49.72
N TYR A 446 10.48 3.52 -49.72
CA TYR A 446 10.69 4.47 -50.79
C TYR A 446 11.22 3.74 -52.01
N VAL A 447 10.32 3.24 -52.85
CA VAL A 447 10.58 3.28 -54.29
C VAL A 447 10.42 4.75 -54.67
N SER A 448 11.55 5.42 -54.80
CA SER A 448 11.63 6.77 -55.36
C SER A 448 11.01 6.79 -56.76
N VAL A 449 9.79 7.31 -56.87
CA VAL A 449 9.18 7.65 -58.17
C VAL A 449 9.96 8.81 -58.85
N SER A 450 10.90 9.45 -58.16
CA SER A 450 11.73 10.53 -58.71
C SER A 450 12.89 10.08 -59.60
N ALA A 451 13.11 8.78 -59.83
CA ALA A 451 14.18 8.30 -60.73
C ALA A 451 13.69 7.98 -62.16
N ALA A 452 12.39 8.06 -62.44
CA ALA A 452 11.82 7.71 -63.76
C ALA A 452 11.58 8.91 -64.70
N VAL A 453 11.95 10.14 -64.33
CA VAL A 453 11.68 11.36 -65.14
C VAL A 453 12.96 11.95 -65.76
N VAL A 454 14.14 11.35 -65.58
CA VAL A 454 15.41 11.89 -66.12
C VAL A 454 16.00 11.04 -67.26
N SER A 455 15.36 9.94 -67.68
CA SER A 455 15.90 9.05 -68.72
C SER A 455 15.06 8.90 -70.00
N SER A 456 14.09 9.79 -70.26
CA SER A 456 13.31 9.77 -71.52
C SER A 456 13.42 11.08 -72.32
N GLY A 457 14.59 11.71 -72.31
CA GLY A 457 14.85 12.98 -72.99
C GLY A 457 16.20 13.01 -73.72
N SER A 458 16.50 11.97 -74.50
CA SER A 458 17.56 12.02 -75.52
C SER A 458 17.51 10.75 -76.37
N SER A 459 16.79 10.79 -77.50
CA SER A 459 17.14 10.14 -78.78
C SER A 459 15.95 10.22 -79.74
N SER A 460 16.19 10.91 -80.87
CA SER A 460 15.38 11.04 -82.10
C SER A 460 14.37 12.18 -82.13
#